data_AF-A0A318SB02-F1
#
_entry.id   AF-A0A318SB02-F1
#
_cell.length_a   1.000
_cell.length_b   1.000
_cell.length_c   1.000
_cell.angle_alpha   90.00
_cell.angle_beta   90.00
_cell.angle_gamma   90.00
#
_symmetry.space_group_name_H-M   'P 1'
#
loop_
_entity.id
_entity.type
_entity.pdbx_description
1 polymer ?
#
loop_
_entity_poly.entity_id
_entity_poly.type
_entity_poly.pdbx_seq_one_letter_code
_entity_poly.pdbx_strand_id
1 'polypeptide(L)'
;MKYLLPTALLVSTFAVSAAAPTLPSVTFDAKTLGLPATKKIMNAVKREDVPEFFPPRRVTVTFGPQTDDLRELNVYPVAGLIAQYPETRYGVRTEIGSLRALLKERPAPSEIRGEMPFLPLPNAGQVLNAAVKYLDFGGGRGVRFLVAFASDVSPVTRAQVFYTYQGLTNDGKYYVSLQFPVNLAELPKDAFSGTNKAVTDALNSGDSKRSMDAYESHVARTKKLLNGLTNDARLTKIDAFVKSLQVR
;
A
#
# COMPACT_ATOMS: atom_id res chain seq x y z
N MET A 1 16.49 -7.64 73.95
CA MET A 1 16.46 -6.55 72.93
C MET A 1 15.62 -7.01 71.76
N LYS A 2 14.44 -6.39 71.57
CA LYS A 2 13.53 -6.61 70.44
C LYS A 2 14.03 -5.77 69.25
N TYR A 3 14.29 -6.39 68.10
CA TYR A 3 14.51 -5.66 66.86
C TYR A 3 13.26 -5.77 65.98
N LEU A 4 12.63 -4.61 65.75
CA LEU A 4 11.67 -4.32 64.68
C LEU A 4 12.43 -4.02 63.39
N LEU A 5 11.92 -4.48 62.24
CA LEU A 5 12.23 -4.01 60.87
C LEU A 5 11.21 -4.64 59.88
N PRO A 6 10.96 -4.06 58.68
CA PRO A 6 9.79 -3.22 58.47
C PRO A 6 8.82 -3.76 57.39
N THR A 7 7.64 -3.15 57.39
CA THR A 7 6.52 -3.32 56.46
C THR A 7 6.96 -3.22 54.99
N ALA A 8 6.73 -4.28 54.21
CA ALA A 8 6.88 -4.25 52.76
C ALA A 8 5.71 -3.48 52.13
N LEU A 9 6.03 -2.33 51.51
CA LEU A 9 5.08 -1.57 50.71
C LEU A 9 4.93 -2.28 49.36
N LEU A 10 3.81 -2.96 49.13
CA LEU A 10 3.45 -3.46 47.80
C LEU A 10 3.16 -2.25 46.88
N VAL A 11 4.07 -1.99 45.94
CA VAL A 11 3.78 -1.09 44.81
C VAL A 11 3.00 -1.89 43.79
N SER A 12 1.67 -1.78 43.83
CA SER A 12 0.79 -2.32 42.80
C SER A 12 0.94 -1.50 41.52
N THR A 13 1.71 -1.99 40.55
CA THR A 13 1.72 -1.44 39.19
C THR A 13 0.37 -1.74 38.52
N PHE A 14 -0.50 -0.73 38.44
CA PHE A 14 -1.66 -0.78 37.54
C PHE A 14 -1.16 -0.67 36.09
N ALA A 15 -1.11 -1.79 35.38
CA ALA A 15 -1.03 -1.77 33.93
C ALA A 15 -2.37 -1.24 33.39
N VAL A 16 -2.39 0.03 32.99
CA VAL A 16 -3.51 0.57 32.21
C VAL A 16 -3.46 -0.10 30.84
N SER A 17 -4.26 -1.14 30.64
CA SER A 17 -4.52 -1.71 29.32
C SER A 17 -5.19 -0.64 28.47
N ALA A 18 -4.47 -0.01 27.55
CA ALA A 18 -5.06 0.88 26.56
C ALA A 18 -6.16 0.10 25.80
N ALA A 19 -7.37 0.66 25.73
CA ALA A 19 -8.46 0.04 24.98
C ALA A 19 -8.05 -0.12 23.50
N ALA A 20 -8.36 -1.27 22.91
CA ALA A 20 -8.06 -1.51 21.51
C ALA A 20 -8.74 -0.44 20.62
N PRO A 21 -8.06 0.09 19.58
CA PRO A 21 -8.64 1.08 18.69
C PRO A 21 -9.98 0.60 18.11
N THR A 22 -10.96 1.51 18.04
CA THR A 22 -12.27 1.22 17.46
C THR A 22 -12.14 0.86 15.99
N LEU A 23 -12.90 -0.13 15.53
CA LEU A 23 -12.96 -0.48 14.11
C LEU A 23 -13.96 0.42 13.37
N PRO A 24 -13.67 0.75 12.10
CA PRO A 24 -14.56 1.57 11.30
C PRO A 24 -15.80 0.80 10.84
N SER A 25 -16.89 1.51 10.62
CA SER A 25 -17.95 1.07 9.73
C SER A 25 -17.53 1.34 8.29
N VAL A 26 -17.61 0.32 7.43
CA VAL A 26 -17.26 0.40 6.02
C VAL A 26 -18.44 -0.04 5.16
N THR A 27 -18.90 0.85 4.29
CA THR A 27 -19.90 0.56 3.24
C THR A 27 -19.39 1.01 1.87
N PHE A 28 -19.91 0.38 0.81
CA PHE A 28 -19.42 0.54 -0.56
C PHE A 28 -20.41 -0.02 -1.58
N ASP A 29 -20.26 0.33 -2.86
CA ASP A 29 -20.95 -0.27 -3.99
C ASP A 29 -20.01 -1.14 -4.83
N ALA A 30 -20.04 -2.46 -4.59
CA ALA A 30 -19.22 -3.43 -5.31
C ALA A 30 -19.73 -3.73 -6.73
N LYS A 31 -20.94 -3.28 -7.12
CA LYS A 31 -21.47 -3.52 -8.48
C LYS A 31 -20.55 -2.92 -9.54
N THR A 32 -19.89 -1.81 -9.21
CA THR A 32 -18.87 -1.16 -10.04
C THR A 32 -17.74 -2.10 -10.45
N LEU A 33 -17.37 -3.08 -9.61
CA LEU A 33 -16.30 -4.04 -9.92
C LEU A 33 -16.82 -5.25 -10.71
N GLY A 34 -18.10 -5.58 -10.60
CA GLY A 34 -18.68 -6.80 -11.18
C GLY A 34 -18.15 -8.08 -10.52
N LEU A 35 -17.73 -7.99 -9.26
CA LEU A 35 -17.21 -9.10 -8.46
C LEU A 35 -17.99 -9.21 -7.15
N PRO A 36 -18.22 -10.43 -6.62
CA PRO A 36 -18.74 -10.58 -5.27
C PRO A 36 -17.73 -10.00 -4.27
N ALA A 37 -18.23 -9.36 -3.21
CA ALA A 37 -17.41 -8.77 -2.15
C ALA A 37 -17.72 -9.44 -0.82
N THR A 38 -16.68 -9.81 -0.07
CA THR A 38 -16.81 -10.39 1.27
C THR A 38 -16.11 -9.50 2.28
N LYS A 39 -16.88 -8.94 3.22
CA LYS A 39 -16.36 -8.09 4.31
C LYS A 39 -16.12 -8.94 5.56
N LYS A 40 -14.95 -8.81 6.18
CA LYS A 40 -14.59 -9.48 7.43
C LYS A 40 -13.87 -8.52 8.38
N ILE A 41 -13.98 -8.79 9.67
CA ILE A 41 -13.06 -8.23 10.66
C ILE A 41 -11.91 -9.23 10.79
N MET A 42 -10.69 -8.75 10.58
CA MET A 42 -9.47 -9.54 10.76
C MET A 42 -8.77 -9.07 12.02
N ASN A 43 -8.42 -10.00 12.90
CA ASN A 43 -7.59 -9.71 14.07
C ASN A 43 -6.12 -9.57 13.66
N ALA A 44 -5.34 -8.88 14.49
CA ALA A 44 -3.89 -8.88 14.35
C ALA A 44 -3.39 -10.30 14.63
N VAL A 45 -2.68 -10.89 13.67
CA VAL A 45 -2.04 -12.19 13.83
C VAL A 45 -0.57 -11.98 13.57
N LYS A 46 0.24 -12.00 14.63
CA LYS A 46 1.69 -12.01 14.48
C LYS A 46 2.08 -13.34 13.86
N ARG A 47 2.84 -13.28 12.78
CA ARG A 47 3.42 -14.44 12.13
C ARG A 47 4.92 -14.36 12.29
N GLU A 48 5.51 -15.33 12.98
CA GLU A 48 6.96 -15.37 13.21
C GLU A 48 7.75 -15.49 11.90
N ASP A 49 7.13 -16.04 10.85
CA ASP A 49 7.71 -16.23 9.53
C ASP A 49 7.48 -15.07 8.56
N VAL A 50 6.78 -14.00 8.98
CA VAL A 50 6.58 -12.78 8.19
C VAL A 50 7.18 -11.60 8.97
N PRO A 51 8.51 -11.40 8.89
CA PRO A 51 9.23 -10.57 9.86
C PRO A 51 8.99 -9.05 9.72
N GLU A 52 8.46 -8.57 8.59
CA GLU A 52 8.48 -7.13 8.30
C GLU A 52 7.17 -6.40 8.57
N PHE A 53 6.04 -6.93 8.10
CA PHE A 53 4.73 -6.34 8.37
C PHE A 53 3.65 -7.40 8.53
N PHE A 54 3.09 -7.50 9.74
CA PHE A 54 1.83 -8.16 10.00
C PHE A 54 0.71 -7.11 10.17
N PRO A 55 -0.40 -7.19 9.43
CA PRO A 55 -1.51 -6.25 9.57
C PRO A 55 -2.09 -6.19 11.01
N PRO A 56 -2.36 -5.00 11.58
CA PRO A 56 -3.13 -4.91 12.82
C PRO A 56 -4.59 -5.33 12.61
N ARG A 57 -5.35 -5.36 13.70
CA ARG A 57 -6.80 -5.59 13.66
C ARG A 57 -7.47 -4.55 12.74
N ARG A 58 -8.26 -5.01 11.78
CA ARG A 58 -8.77 -4.19 10.67
C ARG A 58 -10.08 -4.72 10.11
N VAL A 59 -10.74 -3.90 9.31
CA VAL A 59 -11.78 -4.37 8.38
C VAL A 59 -11.10 -4.71 7.06
N THR A 60 -11.38 -5.89 6.52
CA THR A 60 -10.98 -6.28 5.17
C THR A 60 -12.20 -6.52 4.28
N VAL A 61 -12.07 -6.22 3.00
CA VAL A 61 -13.01 -6.63 1.95
C VAL A 61 -12.22 -7.28 0.84
N THR A 62 -12.58 -8.51 0.49
CA THR A 62 -11.98 -9.26 -0.61
C THR A 62 -12.95 -9.37 -1.78
N PHE A 63 -12.45 -9.33 -3.01
CA PHE A 63 -13.28 -9.33 -4.22
C PHE A 63 -13.04 -10.56 -5.11
N GLY A 64 -14.12 -11.28 -5.44
CA GLY A 64 -14.06 -12.50 -6.23
C GLY A 64 -13.64 -13.72 -5.40
N PRO A 65 -13.31 -14.84 -6.07
CA PRO A 65 -12.74 -16.01 -5.42
C PRO A 65 -11.40 -15.64 -4.73
N GLN A 66 -11.11 -16.31 -3.62
CA GLN A 66 -9.80 -16.22 -2.97
C GLN A 66 -8.79 -16.96 -3.85
N THR A 67 -8.13 -16.21 -4.74
CA THR A 67 -6.97 -16.67 -5.50
C THR A 67 -5.73 -16.00 -4.93
N ASP A 68 -4.54 -16.37 -5.41
CA ASP A 68 -3.28 -15.73 -5.02
C ASP A 68 -3.18 -14.24 -5.45
N ASP A 69 -4.15 -13.75 -6.23
CA ASP A 69 -4.22 -12.36 -6.68
C ASP A 69 -4.77 -11.44 -5.57
N LEU A 70 -3.96 -10.47 -5.11
CA LEU A 70 -4.33 -9.49 -4.09
C LEU A 70 -5.45 -8.53 -4.58
N ARG A 71 -6.71 -8.91 -4.37
CA ARG A 71 -7.92 -8.08 -4.55
C ARG A 71 -8.52 -7.75 -3.21
N GLU A 72 -7.89 -6.84 -2.49
CA GLU A 72 -8.20 -6.58 -1.08
C GLU A 72 -8.27 -5.07 -0.77
N LEU A 73 -9.36 -4.66 -0.13
CA LEU A 73 -9.48 -3.39 0.58
C LEU A 73 -9.22 -3.65 2.06
N ASN A 74 -8.27 -2.94 2.64
CA ASN A 74 -7.99 -2.94 4.06
C ASN A 74 -8.25 -1.56 4.66
N VAL A 75 -8.97 -1.51 5.78
CA VAL A 75 -9.19 -0.29 6.55
C VAL A 75 -8.65 -0.48 7.97
N TYR A 76 -7.57 0.23 8.27
CA TYR A 76 -6.81 0.10 9.51
C TYR A 76 -7.09 1.28 10.45
N PRO A 77 -7.30 1.06 11.75
CA PRO A 77 -7.18 2.12 12.74
C PRO A 77 -5.73 2.64 12.77
N VAL A 78 -5.55 3.94 12.51
CA VAL A 78 -4.24 4.60 12.50
C VAL A 78 -3.56 4.46 13.86
N ALA A 79 -4.31 4.58 14.96
CA ALA A 79 -3.78 4.36 16.31
C ALA A 79 -3.25 2.93 16.50
N GLY A 80 -3.90 1.91 15.90
CA GLY A 80 -3.46 0.52 15.97
C GLY A 80 -2.20 0.26 15.16
N LEU A 81 -2.14 0.83 13.95
CA LEU A 81 -0.95 0.85 13.10
C LEU A 81 0.25 1.46 13.84
N ILE A 82 0.05 2.63 14.46
CA ILE A 82 1.09 3.34 15.19
C ILE A 82 1.53 2.60 16.46
N ALA A 83 0.59 2.03 17.22
CA ALA A 83 0.90 1.30 18.44
C ALA A 83 1.69 0.01 18.14
N GLN A 84 1.40 -0.65 17.03
CA GLN A 84 2.08 -1.87 16.63
C GLN A 84 3.47 -1.60 16.02
N TYR A 85 3.66 -0.46 15.34
CA TYR A 85 4.91 -0.07 14.69
C TYR A 85 5.38 1.30 15.20
N PRO A 86 6.03 1.36 16.38
CA PRO A 86 6.43 2.63 16.99
C PRO A 86 7.57 3.35 16.24
N GLU A 87 8.33 2.64 15.40
CA GLU A 87 9.47 3.17 14.62
C GLU A 87 9.09 4.28 13.63
N THR A 88 10.02 5.22 13.38
CA THR A 88 9.69 6.53 12.78
C THR A 88 10.35 6.86 11.44
N ARG A 89 11.46 6.21 11.05
CA ARG A 89 12.25 6.67 9.89
C ARG A 89 11.90 5.98 8.56
N TYR A 90 11.59 4.68 8.59
CA TYR A 90 11.23 3.88 7.40
C TYR A 90 10.03 2.98 7.69
N GLY A 91 9.14 3.48 8.56
CA GLY A 91 8.08 2.70 9.16
C GLY A 91 6.70 3.26 8.86
N VAL A 92 5.71 2.63 9.47
CA VAL A 92 4.29 2.98 9.33
C VAL A 92 4.00 4.46 9.61
N ARG A 93 4.69 5.08 10.57
CA ARG A 93 4.54 6.51 10.87
C ARG A 93 5.00 7.40 9.71
N THR A 94 6.09 7.03 9.04
CA THR A 94 6.63 7.75 7.88
C THR A 94 5.62 7.71 6.74
N GLU A 95 5.10 6.53 6.41
CA GLU A 95 4.12 6.35 5.33
C GLU A 95 2.83 7.15 5.57
N ILE A 96 2.32 7.14 6.80
CA ILE A 96 1.13 7.91 7.17
C ILE A 96 1.43 9.42 7.10
N GLY A 97 2.60 9.85 7.55
CA GLY A 97 3.04 11.25 7.48
C GLY A 97 3.18 11.75 6.04
N SER A 98 3.86 10.99 5.20
CA SER A 98 4.04 11.25 3.77
C SER A 98 2.69 11.30 3.05
N LEU A 99 1.77 10.37 3.33
CA LEU A 99 0.42 10.42 2.79
C LEU A 99 -0.34 11.67 3.24
N ARG A 100 -0.26 12.06 4.52
CA ARG A 100 -0.89 13.30 5.00
C ARG A 100 -0.36 14.53 4.28
N ALA A 101 0.96 14.64 4.09
CA ALA A 101 1.58 15.74 3.37
C ALA A 101 1.10 15.78 1.90
N LEU A 102 1.19 14.65 1.20
CA LEU A 102 0.75 14.51 -0.18
C LEU A 102 -0.73 14.88 -0.38
N LEU A 103 -1.62 14.46 0.54
CA LEU A 103 -3.06 14.74 0.47
C LEU A 103 -3.42 16.17 0.86
N LYS A 104 -2.56 16.86 1.61
CA LYS A 104 -2.69 18.27 1.95
C LYS A 104 -2.25 19.15 0.78
N GLU A 105 -1.10 18.85 0.19
CA GLU A 105 -0.48 19.67 -0.87
C GLU A 105 -1.11 19.40 -2.24
N ARG A 106 -1.50 18.15 -2.51
CA ARG A 106 -2.00 17.67 -3.82
C ARG A 106 -1.19 18.21 -5.01
N PRO A 107 0.15 18.03 -5.02
CA PRO A 107 0.97 18.44 -6.15
C PRO A 107 0.48 17.80 -7.44
N ALA A 108 0.70 18.46 -8.58
CA ALA A 108 0.36 17.89 -9.86
C ALA A 108 1.13 16.58 -10.07
N PRO A 109 0.55 15.54 -10.71
CA PRO A 109 1.23 14.26 -10.91
C PRO A 109 2.63 14.36 -11.53
N SER A 110 2.88 15.37 -12.37
CA SER A 110 4.19 15.64 -12.99
C SER A 110 5.25 16.18 -12.03
N GLU A 111 4.84 16.71 -10.88
CA GLU A 111 5.70 17.30 -9.84
C GLU A 111 6.12 16.28 -8.77
N ILE A 112 5.41 15.15 -8.69
CA ILE A 112 5.73 14.08 -7.75
C ILE A 112 7.11 13.47 -8.12
N ARG A 113 7.97 13.36 -7.12
CA ARG A 113 9.32 12.78 -7.20
C ARG A 113 9.46 11.70 -6.14
N GLY A 114 10.22 10.66 -6.45
CA GLY A 114 10.48 9.54 -5.54
C GLY A 114 9.31 8.57 -5.40
N GLU A 115 9.33 7.87 -4.27
CA GLU A 115 8.35 6.83 -3.92
C GLU A 115 7.03 7.44 -3.43
N MET A 116 5.93 6.78 -3.76
CA MET A 116 4.60 7.13 -3.25
C MET A 116 4.35 6.42 -1.92
N PRO A 117 3.65 7.07 -0.97
CA PRO A 117 3.37 6.45 0.32
C PRO A 117 2.50 5.20 0.14
N PHE A 118 2.83 4.13 0.85
CA PHE A 118 2.21 2.83 0.64
C PHE A 118 2.14 2.01 1.93
N LEU A 119 0.94 1.52 2.27
CA LEU A 119 0.75 0.45 3.25
C LEU A 119 -0.14 -0.65 2.67
N PRO A 120 -0.03 -1.91 3.14
CA PRO A 120 1.01 -2.50 4.00
C PRO A 120 2.46 -2.28 3.55
N LEU A 121 3.43 -2.30 4.49
CA LEU A 121 4.85 -2.16 4.12
C LEU A 121 5.29 -3.35 3.26
N PRO A 122 5.88 -3.10 2.07
CA PRO A 122 6.39 -4.15 1.19
C PRO A 122 7.81 -4.59 1.59
N ASN A 123 8.13 -5.86 1.36
CA ASN A 123 9.51 -6.38 1.45
C ASN A 123 10.29 -6.17 0.13
N ALA A 124 10.20 -4.97 -0.43
CA ALA A 124 10.80 -4.64 -1.71
C ALA A 124 10.78 -3.12 -1.92
N GLY A 125 11.72 -2.62 -2.74
CA GLY A 125 11.77 -1.21 -3.10
C GLY A 125 10.70 -0.86 -4.14
N GLN A 126 10.18 0.37 -4.09
CA GLN A 126 9.21 0.84 -5.07
C GLN A 126 9.95 1.23 -6.36
N VAL A 127 10.01 0.32 -7.33
CA VAL A 127 10.72 0.55 -8.59
C VAL A 127 9.96 1.44 -9.57
N LEU A 128 8.65 1.57 -9.40
CA LEU A 128 7.79 2.33 -10.31
C LEU A 128 6.53 2.82 -9.63
N ASN A 129 6.17 4.09 -9.87
CA ASN A 129 4.81 4.61 -9.72
C ASN A 129 4.39 5.39 -10.96
N ALA A 130 3.14 5.24 -11.38
CA ALA A 130 2.57 5.89 -12.56
C ALA A 130 1.05 6.07 -12.43
N ALA A 131 0.44 6.78 -13.38
CA ALA A 131 -1.00 7.02 -13.44
C ALA A 131 -1.58 7.57 -12.13
N VAL A 132 -0.88 8.52 -11.51
CA VAL A 132 -1.28 9.09 -10.22
C VAL A 132 -2.55 9.93 -10.38
N LYS A 133 -3.53 9.71 -9.49
CA LYS A 133 -4.78 10.47 -9.46
C LYS A 133 -5.31 10.58 -8.03
N TYR A 134 -5.62 11.78 -7.58
CA TYR A 134 -6.30 11.98 -6.32
C TYR A 134 -7.77 11.58 -6.43
N LEU A 135 -8.25 10.82 -5.45
CA LEU A 135 -9.63 10.40 -5.37
C LEU A 135 -10.15 10.58 -3.94
N ASP A 136 -11.33 11.19 -3.86
CA ASP A 136 -12.05 11.40 -2.62
C ASP A 136 -13.20 10.40 -2.52
N PHE A 137 -13.55 10.03 -1.28
CA PHE A 137 -14.66 9.15 -0.97
C PHE A 137 -15.47 9.72 0.20
N GLY A 138 -16.57 9.07 0.54
CA GLY A 138 -17.40 9.44 1.67
C GLY A 138 -16.66 9.38 3.00
N GLY A 139 -16.28 10.55 3.53
CA GLY A 139 -15.58 10.65 4.81
C GLY A 139 -14.06 10.63 4.71
N GLY A 140 -13.47 10.74 3.51
CA GLY A 140 -12.02 10.78 3.38
C GLY A 140 -11.50 11.15 2.00
N ARG A 141 -10.17 11.09 1.88
CA ARG A 141 -9.42 11.46 0.68
C ARG A 141 -8.19 10.59 0.52
N GLY A 142 -7.71 10.47 -0.71
CA GLY A 142 -6.56 9.63 -1.00
C GLY A 142 -6.03 9.81 -2.41
N VAL A 143 -5.13 8.92 -2.78
CA VAL A 143 -4.45 8.91 -4.06
C VAL A 143 -4.40 7.48 -4.57
N ARG A 144 -4.77 7.29 -5.84
CA ARG A 144 -4.52 6.03 -6.56
C ARG A 144 -3.38 6.18 -7.54
N PHE A 145 -2.72 5.07 -7.81
CA PHE A 145 -1.64 4.96 -8.77
C PHE A 145 -1.41 3.50 -9.16
N LEU A 146 -0.74 3.29 -10.28
CA LEU A 146 -0.14 2.01 -10.64
C LEU A 146 1.24 1.93 -10.01
N VAL A 147 1.58 0.79 -9.42
CA VAL A 147 2.83 0.59 -8.69
C VAL A 147 3.44 -0.78 -9.01
N ALA A 148 4.76 -0.87 -8.95
CA ALA A 148 5.48 -2.14 -8.91
C ALA A 148 6.58 -2.08 -7.85
N PHE A 149 6.83 -3.23 -7.22
CA PHE A 149 7.89 -3.44 -6.25
C PHE A 149 8.82 -4.55 -6.73
N ALA A 150 10.12 -4.40 -6.47
CA ALA A 150 11.12 -5.43 -6.73
C ALA A 150 12.29 -5.32 -5.75
N SER A 151 12.97 -6.45 -5.52
CA SER A 151 14.19 -6.52 -4.70
C SER A 151 15.46 -6.57 -5.56
N ASP A 152 15.30 -6.63 -6.89
CA ASP A 152 16.38 -6.71 -7.87
C ASP A 152 16.20 -5.70 -9.01
N VAL A 153 17.28 -5.47 -9.75
CA VAL A 153 17.26 -4.67 -10.98
C VAL A 153 16.86 -5.57 -12.13
N SER A 154 15.56 -5.70 -12.37
CA SER A 154 14.99 -6.51 -13.44
C SER A 154 13.95 -5.73 -14.25
N PRO A 155 13.76 -6.03 -15.56
CA PRO A 155 12.76 -5.32 -16.35
C PRO A 155 11.35 -5.54 -15.80
N VAL A 156 10.62 -4.44 -15.58
CA VAL A 156 9.22 -4.48 -15.13
C VAL A 156 8.36 -5.32 -16.09
N THR A 157 7.62 -6.25 -15.52
CA THR A 157 6.67 -7.13 -16.23
C THR A 157 5.23 -6.76 -15.88
N ARG A 158 4.28 -7.18 -16.71
CA ARG A 158 2.86 -6.94 -16.45
C ARG A 158 2.35 -7.55 -15.13
N ALA A 159 2.98 -8.61 -14.65
CA ALA A 159 2.57 -9.30 -13.42
C ALA A 159 2.96 -8.53 -12.15
N GLN A 160 3.98 -7.66 -12.25
CA GLN A 160 4.46 -6.87 -11.11
C GLN A 160 3.68 -5.58 -10.89
N VAL A 161 2.98 -5.09 -11.92
CA VAL A 161 2.27 -3.81 -11.86
C VAL A 161 0.81 -4.01 -11.46
N PHE A 162 0.37 -3.32 -10.41
CA PHE A 162 -1.01 -3.36 -9.94
C PHE A 162 -1.54 -1.98 -9.58
N TYR A 163 -2.86 -1.87 -9.49
CA TYR A 163 -3.55 -0.68 -9.00
C TYR A 163 -3.50 -0.66 -7.48
N THR A 164 -3.17 0.49 -6.93
CA THR A 164 -3.37 0.75 -5.51
C THR A 164 -4.07 2.07 -5.26
N TYR A 165 -4.81 2.13 -4.15
CA TYR A 165 -5.30 3.37 -3.57
C TYR A 165 -4.85 3.45 -2.11
N GLN A 166 -4.32 4.60 -1.73
CA GLN A 166 -3.84 4.90 -0.39
C GLN A 166 -4.55 6.17 0.10
N GLY A 167 -5.28 6.07 1.21
CA GLY A 167 -6.15 7.15 1.68
C GLY A 167 -6.29 7.22 3.19
N LEU A 168 -6.87 8.32 3.64
CA LEU A 168 -7.17 8.61 5.04
C LEU A 168 -8.60 9.13 5.17
N THR A 169 -9.26 8.78 6.27
CA THR A 169 -10.49 9.49 6.67
C THR A 169 -10.18 10.94 7.02
N ASN A 170 -11.18 11.81 6.91
CA ASN A 170 -11.03 13.26 7.15
C ASN A 170 -10.60 13.58 8.59
N ASP A 171 -10.98 12.74 9.56
CA ASP A 171 -10.53 12.82 10.95
C ASP A 171 -9.16 12.17 11.19
N GLY A 172 -8.58 11.56 10.16
CA GLY A 172 -7.28 10.88 10.20
C GLY A 172 -7.24 9.63 11.08
N LYS A 173 -8.40 9.10 11.51
CA LYS A 173 -8.46 7.92 12.39
C LYS A 173 -8.25 6.61 11.65
N TYR A 174 -8.58 6.56 10.35
CA TYR A 174 -8.49 5.33 9.57
C TYR A 174 -7.66 5.52 8.31
N TYR A 175 -6.79 4.53 8.07
CA TYR A 175 -6.03 4.38 6.84
C TYR A 175 -6.73 3.39 5.92
N VAL A 176 -6.91 3.77 4.66
CA VAL A 176 -7.59 2.98 3.62
C VAL A 176 -6.56 2.56 2.58
N SER A 177 -6.36 1.26 2.42
CA SER A 177 -5.48 0.67 1.41
C SER A 177 -6.29 -0.26 0.52
N LEU A 178 -6.27 -0.04 -0.79
CA LEU A 178 -6.82 -0.97 -1.78
C LEU A 178 -5.67 -1.45 -2.65
N GLN A 179 -5.61 -2.75 -2.88
CA GLN A 179 -4.75 -3.36 -3.88
C GLN A 179 -5.62 -4.17 -4.84
N PHE A 180 -5.36 -4.01 -6.14
CA PHE A 180 -6.17 -4.61 -7.18
C PHE A 180 -5.32 -4.90 -8.42
N PRO A 181 -5.26 -6.13 -8.93
CA PRO A 181 -4.53 -6.44 -10.16
C PRO A 181 -5.23 -5.79 -11.36
N VAL A 182 -4.44 -5.32 -12.31
CA VAL A 182 -4.95 -4.76 -13.57
C VAL A 182 -4.34 -5.52 -14.72
N ASN A 183 -5.17 -5.91 -15.69
CA ASN A 183 -4.66 -6.49 -16.92
C ASN A 183 -3.97 -5.42 -17.77
N LEU A 184 -2.64 -5.45 -17.83
CA LEU A 184 -1.79 -4.50 -18.55
C LEU A 184 -1.06 -5.21 -19.70
N ALA A 185 -1.83 -5.55 -20.75
CA ALA A 185 -1.31 -6.25 -21.93
C ALA A 185 -0.24 -5.46 -22.70
N GLU A 186 -0.18 -4.14 -22.48
CA GLU A 186 0.82 -3.23 -23.05
C GLU A 186 2.23 -3.46 -22.48
N LEU A 187 2.32 -4.13 -21.32
CA LEU A 187 3.60 -4.50 -20.71
C LEU A 187 4.01 -5.92 -21.13
N PRO A 188 5.33 -6.20 -21.25
CA PRO A 188 5.80 -7.55 -21.54
C PRO A 188 5.42 -8.57 -20.46
N LYS A 189 5.36 -9.84 -20.87
CA LYS A 189 4.91 -10.94 -20.00
C LYS A 189 5.93 -11.25 -18.93
N ASP A 190 7.18 -11.21 -19.34
CA ASP A 190 8.34 -11.66 -18.60
C ASP A 190 9.56 -10.80 -18.99
N ALA A 191 10.70 -11.07 -18.37
CA ALA A 191 11.94 -10.33 -18.62
C ALA A 191 12.54 -10.59 -20.02
N PHE A 192 12.11 -11.63 -20.73
CA PHE A 192 12.74 -12.11 -21.97
C PHE A 192 11.90 -11.83 -23.23
N SER A 193 10.71 -11.23 -23.07
CA SER A 193 9.76 -10.97 -24.15
C SER A 193 9.68 -9.49 -24.52
N GLY A 194 9.36 -9.22 -25.79
CA GLY A 194 9.12 -7.87 -26.29
C GLY A 194 10.27 -6.90 -26.01
N THR A 195 9.92 -5.70 -25.51
CA THR A 195 10.89 -4.66 -25.17
C THR A 195 11.78 -5.01 -23.98
N ASN A 196 11.39 -5.97 -23.13
CA ASN A 196 12.19 -6.38 -21.96
C ASN A 196 13.45 -7.15 -22.36
N LYS A 197 13.44 -7.87 -23.50
CA LYS A 197 14.59 -8.66 -23.93
C LYS A 197 15.87 -7.81 -24.06
N ALA A 198 15.76 -6.64 -24.69
CA ALA A 198 16.92 -5.76 -24.87
C ALA A 198 17.47 -5.21 -23.55
N VAL A 199 16.61 -5.00 -22.56
CA VAL A 199 17.00 -4.59 -21.21
C VAL A 199 17.72 -5.75 -20.52
N THR A 200 17.18 -6.96 -20.59
CA THR A 200 17.82 -8.16 -20.05
C THR A 200 19.18 -8.45 -20.69
N ASP A 201 19.30 -8.34 -22.02
CA ASP A 201 20.56 -8.50 -22.73
C ASP A 201 21.61 -7.46 -22.25
N ALA A 202 21.17 -6.23 -21.95
CA ALA A 202 22.04 -5.19 -21.39
C ALA A 202 22.45 -5.52 -19.95
N LEU A 203 21.51 -5.92 -19.09
CA LEU A 203 21.79 -6.31 -17.69
C LEU A 203 22.78 -7.48 -17.60
N ASN A 204 22.71 -8.41 -18.55
CA ASN A 204 23.60 -9.58 -18.62
C ASN A 204 24.93 -9.33 -19.35
N SER A 205 25.19 -8.09 -19.81
CA SER A 205 26.36 -7.79 -20.62
C SER A 205 27.69 -7.74 -19.85
N GLY A 206 27.63 -7.65 -18.52
CA GLY A 206 28.81 -7.39 -17.68
C GLY A 206 29.26 -5.91 -17.66
N ASP A 207 28.66 -5.04 -18.48
CA ASP A 207 28.93 -3.60 -18.49
C ASP A 207 27.93 -2.87 -17.57
N SER A 208 28.40 -2.45 -16.39
CA SER A 208 27.56 -1.78 -15.39
C SER A 208 26.94 -0.48 -15.88
N LYS A 209 27.64 0.28 -16.73
CA LYS A 209 27.10 1.55 -17.25
C LYS A 209 25.96 1.27 -18.22
N ARG A 210 26.19 0.36 -19.17
CA ARG A 210 25.17 -0.09 -20.12
C ARG A 210 23.95 -0.67 -19.41
N SER A 211 24.16 -1.46 -18.36
CA SER A 211 23.10 -2.04 -17.53
C SER A 211 22.22 -0.96 -16.88
N MET A 212 22.83 0.00 -16.20
CA MET A 212 22.08 1.05 -15.50
C MET A 212 21.38 2.00 -16.48
N ASP A 213 22.05 2.43 -17.55
CA ASP A 213 21.45 3.29 -18.59
C ASP A 213 20.22 2.63 -19.23
N ALA A 214 20.31 1.31 -19.51
CA ALA A 214 19.21 0.55 -20.08
C ALA A 214 18.03 0.41 -19.10
N TYR A 215 18.32 0.14 -17.82
CA TYR A 215 17.31 0.00 -16.78
C TYR A 215 16.58 1.32 -16.49
N GLU A 216 17.30 2.42 -16.30
CA GLU A 216 16.70 3.73 -16.05
C GLU A 216 15.82 4.18 -17.22
N SER A 217 16.33 3.99 -18.45
CA SER A 217 15.55 4.27 -19.65
C SER A 217 14.31 3.37 -19.76
N HIS A 218 14.39 2.11 -19.32
CA HIS A 218 13.26 1.20 -19.27
C HIS A 218 12.18 1.66 -18.27
N VAL A 219 12.58 1.99 -17.05
CA VAL A 219 11.67 2.51 -16.01
C VAL A 219 11.00 3.81 -16.48
N ALA A 220 11.77 4.73 -17.07
CA ALA A 220 11.24 5.99 -17.60
C ALA A 220 10.21 5.79 -18.72
N ARG A 221 10.50 4.91 -19.69
CA ARG A 221 9.56 4.58 -20.78
C ARG A 221 8.30 3.89 -20.24
N THR A 222 8.47 2.95 -19.32
CA THR A 222 7.36 2.23 -18.68
C THR A 222 6.46 3.20 -17.91
N LYS A 223 7.04 4.12 -17.12
CA LYS A 223 6.30 5.18 -16.42
C LYS A 223 5.52 6.06 -17.40
N LYS A 224 6.13 6.48 -18.50
CA LYS A 224 5.48 7.30 -19.53
C LYS A 224 4.29 6.56 -20.16
N LEU A 225 4.48 5.29 -20.53
CA LEU A 225 3.41 4.44 -21.08
C LEU A 225 2.23 4.36 -20.10
N LEU A 226 2.50 4.01 -18.84
CA LEU A 226 1.46 3.86 -17.82
C LEU A 226 0.77 5.18 -17.45
N ASN A 227 1.49 6.31 -17.46
CA ASN A 227 0.86 7.62 -17.28
C ASN A 227 -0.18 7.92 -18.37
N GLY A 228 -0.01 7.39 -19.59
CA GLY A 228 -1.00 7.45 -20.65
C GLY A 228 -2.32 6.74 -20.32
N LEU A 229 -2.29 5.79 -19.38
CA LEU A 229 -3.47 5.02 -18.94
C LEU A 229 -4.25 5.72 -17.82
N THR A 230 -3.90 6.95 -17.44
CA THR A 230 -4.49 7.64 -16.27
C THR A 230 -6.02 7.67 -16.30
N ASN A 231 -6.66 7.75 -17.46
CA ASN A 231 -8.13 7.73 -17.59
C ASN A 231 -8.68 6.48 -18.28
N ASP A 232 -7.88 5.42 -18.37
CA ASP A 232 -8.28 4.15 -18.96
C ASP A 232 -9.48 3.53 -18.21
N ALA A 233 -10.40 2.91 -18.96
CA ALA A 233 -11.61 2.29 -18.42
C ALA A 233 -11.34 1.24 -17.32
N ARG A 234 -10.22 0.51 -17.43
CA ARG A 234 -9.80 -0.48 -16.43
C ARG A 234 -9.56 0.17 -15.07
N LEU A 235 -8.94 1.34 -15.06
CA LEU A 235 -8.63 2.07 -13.82
C LEU A 235 -9.85 2.84 -13.32
N THR A 236 -10.59 3.50 -14.21
CA THR A 236 -11.75 4.32 -13.82
C THR A 236 -12.91 3.49 -13.26
N LYS A 237 -13.03 2.22 -13.67
CA LYS A 237 -13.94 1.25 -13.04
C LYS A 237 -13.61 1.03 -11.56
N ILE A 238 -12.32 0.91 -11.22
CA ILE A 238 -11.87 0.78 -9.82
C ILE A 238 -11.97 2.13 -9.08
N ASP A 239 -11.71 3.24 -9.77
CA ASP A 239 -11.92 4.59 -9.21
C ASP A 239 -13.38 4.80 -8.78
N ALA A 240 -14.34 4.28 -9.54
CA ALA A 240 -15.76 4.34 -9.20
C ALA A 240 -16.09 3.57 -7.91
N PHE A 241 -15.49 2.39 -7.73
CA PHE A 241 -15.56 1.65 -6.47
C PHE A 241 -15.01 2.47 -5.30
N VAL A 242 -13.80 3.03 -5.45
CA VAL A 242 -13.16 3.86 -4.40
C VAL A 242 -14.04 5.05 -4.02
N LYS A 243 -14.62 5.74 -5.00
CA LYS A 243 -15.53 6.88 -4.75
C LYS A 243 -16.81 6.50 -4.02
N SER A 244 -17.24 5.24 -4.13
CA SER A 244 -18.43 4.74 -3.43
C SER A 244 -18.20 4.46 -1.94
N LEU A 245 -16.95 4.41 -1.48
CA LEU A 245 -16.62 4.09 -0.10
C LEU A 245 -17.24 5.10 0.86
N GLN A 246 -17.74 4.60 1.99
CA GLN A 246 -18.04 5.37 3.19
C GLN A 246 -17.32 4.72 4.37
N VAL A 247 -16.49 5.50 5.06
CA VAL A 247 -15.74 5.04 6.24
C VAL A 247 -16.03 5.98 7.41
N ARG A 248 -16.52 5.43 8.52
CA ARG A 248 -16.92 6.18 9.73
C ARG A 248 -16.46 5.47 11.00
#